data_AF-A0A379B4X0-F1
#
_entry.id   AF-A0A379B4X0-F1
#
_cell.length_a   1.000
_cell.length_b   1.000
_cell.length_c   1.000
_cell.angle_alpha   90.00
_cell.angle_beta   90.00
_cell.angle_gamma   90.00
#
_symmetry.space_group_name_H-M   'P 1'
#
loop_
_entity.id
_entity.type
_entity.pdbx_description
1 polymer ?
#
loop_
_entity_poly.entity_id
_entity_poly.type
_entity_poly.pdbx_seq_one_letter_code
_entity_poly.pdbx_strand_id
1 'polypeptide(L)'
;MARNKKAKEMTALEIESEILKQIDLNDLDDIGEIVGVCGSAISKWKGDQKITKFSRLLFAIGLKVVPQDQVFVDKGLYWRNTTNGTWD
;
A
#
# COMPACT_ATOMS: atom_id res chain seq x y z
N MET A 1 15.80 -12.32 14.03
CA MET A 1 14.52 -12.68 13.38
C MET A 1 13.40 -11.87 14.01
N ALA A 2 13.06 -10.71 13.43
CA ALA A 2 12.02 -9.85 13.94
C ALA A 2 10.65 -10.53 13.76
N ARG A 3 10.02 -10.80 14.89
CA ARG A 3 8.74 -11.48 15.00
C ARG A 3 7.66 -10.49 14.57
N ASN A 4 7.14 -10.62 13.35
CA ASN A 4 5.93 -9.91 12.88
C ASN A 4 4.73 -10.40 13.71
N LYS A 5 4.64 -9.93 14.96
CA LYS A 5 3.69 -10.41 15.95
C LYS A 5 2.36 -9.70 15.69
N LYS A 6 1.53 -10.33 14.86
CA LYS A 6 0.10 -10.04 14.65
C LYS A 6 -0.23 -8.75 13.86
N ALA A 7 0.19 -8.66 12.59
CA ALA A 7 -0.60 -7.83 11.67
C ALA A 7 -1.97 -8.52 11.53
N LYS A 8 -3.04 -7.90 12.06
CA LYS A 8 -4.41 -8.41 11.91
C LYS A 8 -4.72 -8.50 10.42
N GLU A 9 -5.21 -9.64 9.97
CA GLU A 9 -5.68 -9.77 8.58
C GLU A 9 -6.84 -8.79 8.40
N MET A 10 -6.65 -7.78 7.54
CA MET A 10 -7.70 -6.82 7.24
C MET A 10 -8.79 -7.49 6.40
N THR A 11 -10.03 -7.34 6.83
CA THR A 11 -11.22 -7.64 6.04
C THR A 11 -11.30 -6.72 4.81
N ALA A 12 -12.10 -7.08 3.81
CA ALA A 12 -12.31 -6.23 2.64
C ALA A 12 -12.76 -4.80 3.00
N LEU A 13 -13.54 -4.64 4.08
CA LEU A 13 -13.98 -3.33 4.58
C LEU A 13 -12.84 -2.54 5.24
N GLU A 14 -11.95 -3.20 5.98
CA GLU A 14 -10.77 -2.55 6.57
C GLU A 14 -9.78 -2.10 5.48
N ILE A 15 -9.59 -2.91 4.43
CA ILE A 15 -8.80 -2.55 3.25
C ILE A 15 -9.40 -1.32 2.56
N GLU A 16 -10.71 -1.33 2.33
CA GLU A 16 -11.42 -0.20 1.70
C GLU A 16 -11.27 1.08 2.50
N SER A 17 -11.51 1.00 3.81
CA SER A 17 -11.37 2.13 4.73
C SER A 17 -9.96 2.72 4.70
N GLU A 18 -8.93 1.87 4.72
CA GLU A 18 -7.54 2.33 4.68
C GLU A 18 -7.19 2.98 3.35
N ILE A 19 -7.60 2.42 2.21
CA ILE A 19 -7.37 3.03 0.89
C ILE A 19 -8.05 4.40 0.81
N LEU A 20 -9.30 4.51 1.27
CA LEU A 20 -10.03 5.79 1.27
C LEU A 20 -9.34 6.84 2.15
N LYS A 21 -8.89 6.44 3.34
CA LYS A 21 -8.12 7.31 4.24
C LYS A 21 -6.82 7.79 3.59
N GLN A 22 -6.07 6.91 2.93
CA GLN A 22 -4.84 7.30 2.24
C GLN A 22 -5.12 8.25 1.06
N ILE A 23 -6.21 8.05 0.32
CA ILE A 23 -6.63 8.97 -0.74
C ILE A 23 -6.98 10.36 -0.16
N ASP A 24 -7.55 10.43 1.04
CA ASP A 24 -7.88 11.70 1.71
C ASP A 24 -6.67 12.43 2.32
N LEU A 25 -5.61 11.69 2.67
CA LEU A 25 -4.43 12.26 3.34
C LEU A 25 -3.29 12.64 2.37
N ASN A 26 -3.32 12.14 1.14
CA ASN A 26 -2.28 12.37 0.14
C ASN A 26 -2.78 13.29 -0.98
N ASP A 27 -1.84 13.84 -1.76
CA ASP A 27 -2.16 14.61 -2.95
C ASP A 27 -2.73 13.69 -4.04
N LEU A 28 -3.90 14.05 -4.58
CA LEU A 28 -4.57 13.28 -5.62
C LEU A 28 -3.81 13.32 -6.94
N ASP A 29 -3.06 14.39 -7.21
CA ASP A 29 -2.29 14.51 -8.44
C ASP A 29 -1.06 13.59 -8.40
N ASP A 30 -0.38 13.47 -7.25
CA ASP A 30 0.73 12.53 -7.05
C ASP A 30 0.26 11.06 -7.18
N ILE A 31 -0.86 10.71 -6.54
CA ILE A 31 -1.46 9.38 -6.70
C ILE A 31 -1.87 9.17 -8.17
N GLY A 32 -2.42 10.21 -8.79
CA GLY A 32 -2.82 10.22 -10.19
C GLY A 32 -1.69 9.86 -11.14
N GLU A 33 -0.54 10.49 -10.97
CA GLU A 33 0.66 10.22 -11.76
C GLU A 33 1.10 8.75 -11.66
N ILE A 34 1.17 8.19 -10.45
CA ILE A 34 1.56 6.79 -10.22
C ILE A 34 0.57 5.82 -10.86
N VAL A 35 -0.73 6.11 -10.76
CA VAL A 35 -1.80 5.23 -11.26
C VAL A 35 -2.08 5.45 -12.76
N GLY A 36 -1.55 6.52 -13.35
CA GLY A 36 -1.74 6.89 -14.75
C GLY A 36 -3.11 7.51 -15.05
N VAL A 37 -3.67 8.25 -14.10
CA VAL A 37 -4.96 8.96 -14.24
C VAL A 37 -4.89 10.36 -13.63
N CYS A 38 -5.76 11.28 -14.06
CA CYS A 38 -5.83 12.59 -13.42
C CYS A 38 -6.36 12.47 -11.96
N GLY A 39 -5.87 13.30 -11.03
CA GLY A 39 -6.35 13.32 -9.64
C GLY A 39 -7.86 13.56 -9.52
N SER A 40 -8.44 14.34 -10.45
CA SER A 40 -9.89 14.52 -10.56
C SER A 40 -10.67 13.23 -10.85
N ALA A 41 -10.04 12.25 -11.52
CA ALA A 41 -10.63 10.93 -11.75
C ALA A 41 -10.59 10.07 -10.48
N ILE A 42 -9.52 10.16 -9.68
CA ILE A 42 -9.39 9.45 -8.40
C ILE A 42 -10.47 9.92 -7.42
N SER A 43 -10.74 11.23 -7.37
CA SER A 43 -11.82 11.79 -6.56
C SER A 43 -13.19 11.12 -6.85
N LYS A 44 -13.47 10.83 -8.13
CA LYS A 44 -14.73 10.19 -8.56
C LYS A 44 -14.82 8.70 -8.21
N TRP A 45 -13.70 8.02 -8.00
CA TRP A 45 -13.68 6.58 -7.71
C TRP A 45 -14.37 6.20 -6.39
N LYS A 46 -14.48 7.15 -5.47
CA LYS A 46 -15.24 6.99 -4.22
C LYS A 46 -16.74 6.81 -4.51
N GLY A 47 -17.29 7.58 -5.45
CA GLY A 47 -18.69 7.50 -5.86
C GLY A 47 -19.00 6.28 -6.73
N ASP A 48 -18.05 5.88 -7.57
CA ASP A 48 -18.23 4.78 -8.55
C ASP A 48 -18.10 3.37 -7.94
N GLN A 49 -17.98 3.25 -6.61
CA GLN A 49 -17.71 2.00 -5.88
C GLN A 49 -16.46 1.26 -6.38
N LYS A 50 -15.53 1.96 -7.04
CA LYS A 50 -14.34 1.36 -7.65
C LYS A 50 -13.40 0.84 -6.56
N ILE A 51 -13.21 1.66 -5.52
CA ILE A 51 -12.40 1.31 -4.35
C ILE A 51 -13.00 0.11 -3.61
N THR A 52 -14.33 0.08 -3.42
CA THR A 52 -15.04 -1.07 -2.83
C THR A 52 -14.78 -2.37 -3.61
N LYS A 53 -14.90 -2.33 -4.95
CA LYS A 53 -14.66 -3.50 -5.80
C LYS A 53 -13.21 -3.98 -5.74
N PHE A 54 -12.24 -3.05 -5.78
CA PHE A 54 -10.82 -3.40 -5.66
C PHE A 54 -10.49 -3.98 -4.29
N SER A 55 -11.04 -3.44 -3.21
CA SER A 55 -10.79 -3.92 -1.85
C SER A 55 -11.30 -5.35 -1.65
N ARG A 56 -12.47 -5.66 -2.22
CA ARG A 56 -13.00 -7.03 -2.26
C ARG A 56 -12.15 -7.95 -3.12
N LEU A 57 -11.65 -7.47 -4.25
CA LEU A 57 -10.76 -8.25 -5.12
C LEU A 57 -9.46 -8.60 -4.38
N LEU A 58 -8.79 -7.62 -3.76
CA LEU A 58 -7.57 -7.81 -2.97
C LEU A 58 -7.77 -8.85 -1.87
N PHE A 59 -8.89 -8.76 -1.14
CA PHE A 59 -9.25 -9.75 -0.14
C PHE A 59 -9.48 -11.15 -0.74
N ALA A 60 -10.23 -11.25 -1.85
CA ALA A 60 -10.57 -12.52 -2.49
C ALA A 60 -9.33 -13.26 -3.04
N ILE A 61 -8.32 -12.54 -3.50
CA ILE A 61 -7.05 -13.12 -3.98
C ILE A 61 -6.01 -13.32 -2.87
N GLY A 62 -6.37 -13.03 -1.62
CA GLY A 62 -5.50 -13.23 -0.45
C GLY A 62 -4.38 -12.20 -0.29
N LEU A 63 -4.43 -11.06 -1.00
CA LEU A 63 -3.49 -9.97 -0.80
C LEU A 63 -3.87 -9.18 0.46
N LYS A 64 -2.89 -9.04 1.35
CA LYS A 64 -3.04 -8.28 2.60
C LYS A 64 -2.47 -6.88 2.39
N VAL A 65 -3.31 -5.87 2.55
CA VAL A 65 -2.83 -4.48 2.68
C VAL A 65 -2.30 -4.32 4.10
N VAL A 66 -1.17 -3.62 4.26
CA VAL A 66 -0.63 -3.23 5.55
C VAL A 66 -0.17 -1.77 5.41
N PRO A 67 -0.62 -0.84 6.27
CA PRO A 67 -0.15 0.53 6.25
C PRO A 67 1.38 0.60 6.36
N GLN A 68 2.02 1.45 5.57
CA GLN A 68 3.48 1.47 5.45
C GLN A 68 4.19 1.85 6.77
N ASP A 69 3.54 2.65 7.61
CA ASP A 69 3.99 3.01 8.96
C ASP A 69 3.99 1.81 9.95
N GLN A 70 3.24 0.76 9.63
CA GLN A 70 3.19 -0.50 10.39
C GLN A 70 4.15 -1.56 9.84
N VAL A 71 4.81 -1.27 8.71
CA VAL A 71 5.81 -2.15 8.13
C VAL A 71 7.19 -1.65 8.54
N PHE A 72 7.88 -2.41 9.40
CA PHE A 72 9.32 -2.24 9.57
C PHE A 72 10.03 -2.74 8.31
N VAL A 73 10.26 -1.84 7.35
CA VAL A 73 11.16 -2.12 6.25
C VAL A 73 12.57 -2.01 6.79
N ASP A 74 13.25 -3.15 6.95
CA ASP A 74 14.64 -3.18 7.36
C ASP A 74 15.46 -2.44 6.28
N LYS A 75 15.89 -1.20 6.58
CA LYS A 75 16.66 -0.36 5.65
C LYS A 75 18.10 -0.90 5.42
N GLY A 76 18.36 -2.16 5.76
CA GLY A 76 19.68 -2.80 5.72
C GLY A 76 19.92 -3.73 4.52
N LEU A 77 19.00 -3.88 3.57
CA LEU A 77 19.15 -4.81 2.44
C LEU A 77 19.14 -4.13 1.07
N TYR A 78 19.77 -2.95 0.97
CA TYR A 78 20.46 -2.62 -0.28
C TYR A 78 21.87 -3.17 -0.17
N TRP A 79 22.08 -4.40 -0.65
CA TRP A 79 23.42 -4.86 -0.99
C TRP A 79 23.95 -3.91 -2.07
N ARG A 80 24.72 -2.89 -1.69
CA ARG A 80 25.59 -2.24 -2.66
C ARG A 80 26.60 -3.29 -3.08
N ASN A 81 26.52 -3.71 -4.32
CA ASN A 81 27.63 -4.43 -4.95
C ASN A 81 28.76 -3.41 -5.15
N THR A 82 29.52 -3.14 -4.09
CA THR A 82 30.85 -2.56 -4.23
C THR A 82 31.81 -3.71 -4.49
N THR A 83 32.41 -3.67 -5.67
CA THR A 83 33.33 -4.64 -6.26
C THR A 83 34.61 -4.86 -5.45
N ASN A 84 34.58 -5.25 -4.17
CA ASN A 84 35.78 -5.64 -3.40
C ASN A 84 35.53 -6.44 -2.08
N GLY A 85 34.48 -7.25 -2.00
CA GLY A 85 34.52 -8.51 -1.23
C GLY A 85 34.92 -8.49 0.26
N THR A 86 34.50 -7.50 1.05
CA THR A 86 34.59 -7.54 2.52
C THR A 86 33.24 -7.17 3.14
N TRP A 87 32.76 -8.01 4.07
CA TRP A 87 31.46 -7.88 4.74
C TRP A 87 31.67 -7.25 6.12
N ASP A 88 30.87 -6.23 6.46
CA ASP A 88 30.62 -5.78 7.85
C ASP A 88 29.16 -6.11 8.21
#